data_AF-A0ABD0Q4F6-F1
#
_entry.id   AF-A0ABD0Q4F6-F1
#
_cell.length_a   1.000
_cell.length_b   1.000
_cell.length_c   1.000
_cell.angle_alpha   90.00
_cell.angle_beta   90.00
_cell.angle_gamma   90.00
#
_symmetry.space_group_name_H-M   'P 1'
#
loop_
_entity.id
_entity.type
_entity.pdbx_description
1 polymer ?
#
loop_
_entity_poly.entity_id
_entity_poly.type
_entity_poly.pdbx_seq_one_letter_code
_entity_poly.pdbx_strand_id
1 'polypeptide(L)' 'ITSSSRRDYTVNMPDGSVRTHSYLWTQNIKFQSCSHEEVMSAVPASQQLSVDQIFVMYDASNQLIRFAMSNKIGSIH' A
#
# COMPACT_ATOMS: atom_id res chain seq x y z
N ILE A 1 -0.21 1.18 -14.54
CA ILE A 1 0.62 0.57 -13.46
C ILE A 1 -0.25 -0.45 -12.74
N THR A 2 0.21 -1.69 -12.57
CA THR A 2 -0.53 -2.77 -11.89
C THR A 2 0.28 -3.34 -10.73
N SER A 3 -0.40 -3.78 -9.67
CA SER A 3 0.24 -4.57 -8.63
C SER A 3 -0.75 -5.53 -7.96
N SER A 4 -0.22 -6.64 -7.45
CA SER A 4 -0.96 -7.62 -6.66
C SER A 4 -0.10 -8.07 -5.49
N SER A 5 -0.67 -8.11 -4.27
CA SER A 5 0.06 -8.43 -3.05
C SER A 5 -0.84 -9.13 -2.05
N ARG A 6 -0.36 -10.24 -1.48
CA ARG A 6 -0.99 -10.93 -0.35
C ARG A 6 -0.31 -10.47 0.95
N ARG A 7 -1.11 -10.10 1.93
CA ARG A 7 -0.65 -9.60 3.23
C ARG A 7 -1.45 -10.19 4.36
N ASP A 8 -0.77 -10.41 5.48
CA ASP A 8 -1.37 -10.82 6.74
C ASP A 8 -1.52 -9.60 7.66
N TYR A 9 -2.56 -9.60 8.47
CA TYR A 9 -2.81 -8.59 9.49
C TYR A 9 -3.38 -9.23 10.75
N THR A 10 -3.12 -8.60 11.90
CA THR A 10 -3.61 -9.06 13.19
C THR A 10 -4.71 -8.17 13.72
N VAL A 11 -5.66 -8.78 14.42
CA VAL A 11 -6.73 -8.10 15.15
C VAL A 11 -6.61 -8.49 16.61
N ASN A 12 -6.39 -7.50 17.46
CA ASN A 12 -6.40 -7.66 18.91
C ASN A 12 -7.83 -7.44 19.40
N MET A 13 -8.42 -8.45 20.02
CA MET A 13 -9.79 -8.40 20.52
C MET A 13 -9.84 -7.87 21.97
N PRO A 14 -10.98 -7.34 22.43
CA PRO A 14 -11.14 -6.86 23.80
C PRO A 14 -10.95 -7.93 24.88
N ASP A 15 -11.15 -9.21 24.52
CA ASP A 15 -10.93 -10.37 25.41
C ASP A 15 -9.45 -10.77 25.52
N GLY A 16 -8.54 -10.04 24.87
CA GLY A 16 -7.10 -10.33 24.84
C GLY A 16 -6.68 -11.35 23.80
N SER A 17 -7.62 -11.93 23.04
CA SER A 17 -7.27 -12.84 21.93
C SER A 17 -6.68 -12.07 20.75
N VAL A 18 -5.72 -12.69 20.06
CA VAL A 18 -5.13 -12.13 18.83
C VAL A 18 -5.47 -13.07 17.67
N ARG A 19 -6.06 -12.52 16.62
CA ARG A 19 -6.41 -13.28 15.41
C ARG A 19 -5.65 -12.75 14.22
N THR A 20 -5.03 -13.66 13.47
CA THR A 20 -4.35 -13.33 12.21
C THR A 20 -5.28 -13.64 11.04
N HIS A 21 -5.35 -12.71 10.10
CA HIS A 21 -6.14 -12.80 8.89
C HIS A 21 -5.28 -12.42 7.69
N SER A 22 -5.70 -12.81 6.49
CA SER A 22 -4.97 -12.52 5.25
C SER A 22 -5.89 -11.92 4.21
N TYR A 23 -5.37 -11.01 3.40
CA TYR A 23 -6.07 -10.45 2.24
C TYR A 23 -5.18 -10.44 1.01
N LEU A 24 -5.82 -10.42 -0.16
CA LEU A 24 -5.18 -10.21 -1.46
C LEU A 24 -5.60 -8.84 -1.98
N TRP A 25 -4.63 -7.95 -2.20
CA TRP A 25 -4.85 -6.63 -2.77
C TRP A 25 -4.39 -6.62 -4.22
N THR A 26 -5.28 -6.28 -5.14
CA THR A 26 -4.95 -6.12 -6.57
C THR A 26 -5.43 -4.74 -7.03
N GLN A 27 -4.54 -4.01 -7.71
CA GLN A 27 -4.83 -2.65 -8.19
C GLN A 27 -4.36 -2.44 -9.62
N ASN A 28 -5.10 -1.61 -10.35
CA ASN A 28 -4.81 -1.18 -11.71
C ASN A 28 -4.96 0.34 -11.78
N ILE A 29 -3.83 1.05 -11.83
CA ILE A 29 -3.77 2.51 -11.91
C ILE A 29 -3.61 2.91 -13.38
N LYS A 30 -4.55 3.71 -13.87
CA LYS A 30 -4.54 4.32 -15.20
C LYS A 30 -4.28 5.81 -15.08
N PHE A 31 -3.44 6.34 -15.97
CA PHE A 31 -3.13 7.76 -16.05
C PHE A 31 -2.89 8.13 -17.53
N GLN A 32 -2.99 9.42 -17.85
CA GLN A 32 -2.69 9.95 -19.17
C GLN A 32 -1.34 10.66 -19.13
N SER A 33 -0.43 10.29 -20.03
CA SER A 33 0.87 10.96 -20.20
C SER A 33 0.81 11.99 -21.33
N CYS A 34 1.83 12.85 -21.40
CA CYS A 34 1.98 13.80 -22.50
C CYS A 34 2.33 13.05 -23.80
N SER A 35 1.57 13.28 -24.87
CA SER A 35 1.75 12.59 -26.16
C SER A 35 2.96 13.06 -26.97
N HIS A 36 3.52 14.24 -26.64
CA HIS A 36 4.66 14.85 -27.34
C HIS A 36 5.99 14.63 -26.60
N GLU A 37 5.99 13.89 -25.50
CA GLU A 37 7.20 13.59 -24.74
C GLU A 37 7.97 12.48 -25.44
N GLU A 38 9.21 12.78 -25.85
CA GLU A 38 10.10 11.85 -26.55
C GLU A 38 10.52 10.72 -25.60
N VAL A 39 9.75 9.63 -25.66
CA VAL A 39 10.02 8.31 -25.10
C VAL A 39 10.18 8.26 -23.57
N MET A 40 9.22 7.59 -22.93
CA MET A 40 9.22 7.11 -21.53
C MET A 40 10.35 6.14 -21.16
N SER A 41 11.50 6.20 -21.85
CA SER A 41 12.70 5.40 -21.66
C SER A 41 13.28 5.50 -20.25
N ALA A 42 12.86 6.50 -19.46
CA ALA A 42 13.31 6.73 -18.10
C ALA A 42 12.56 5.94 -17.02
N VAL A 43 11.37 5.39 -17.29
CA VAL A 43 10.59 4.69 -16.25
C VAL A 43 10.85 3.19 -16.31
N PRO A 44 11.40 2.56 -15.23
CA PRO A 44 11.61 1.13 -15.21
C PRO A 44 10.29 0.36 -15.39
N ALA A 45 10.35 -0.76 -16.12
CA ALA A 45 9.20 -1.65 -16.30
C ALA A 45 8.63 -2.18 -14.96
N SER A 46 9.44 -2.20 -13.92
CA SER A 46 9.02 -2.53 -12.56
C SER A 46 9.82 -1.74 -11.53
N GLN A 47 9.13 -1.34 -10.46
CA GLN A 47 9.70 -0.65 -9.31
C GLN A 47 9.18 -1.32 -8.05
N GLN A 48 10.00 -1.34 -7.00
CA GLN A 48 9.63 -1.89 -5.71
C GLN A 48 9.21 -0.78 -4.76
N LEU A 49 8.00 -0.90 -4.20
CA LEU A 49 7.54 -0.08 -3.09
C LEU A 49 7.82 -0.84 -1.78
N SER A 50 8.74 -0.31 -0.99
CA SER A 50 9.00 -0.76 0.38
C SER A 50 8.15 0.07 1.33
N VAL A 51 7.35 -0.60 2.15
CA VAL A 51 6.44 0.02 3.13
C VAL A 51 6.86 -0.44 4.51
N ASP A 52 7.03 0.51 5.43
CA ASP A 52 7.39 0.26 6.82
C ASP A 52 6.57 1.17 7.76
N GLN A 53 6.65 0.92 9.07
CA GLN A 53 6.03 1.75 10.12
C GLN A 53 4.53 2.00 9.88
N ILE A 54 3.75 0.92 9.75
CA ILE A 54 2.32 0.99 9.46
C ILE A 54 1.53 1.18 10.76
N PHE A 55 0.75 2.27 10.85
CA PHE A 55 -0.16 2.55 11.94
C PHE A 55 -1.58 2.76 11.42
N VAL A 56 -2.54 2.13 12.08
CA VAL A 56 -3.98 2.30 11.84
C VAL A 56 -4.68 2.52 13.17
N MET A 57 -5.57 3.50 13.21
CA MET A 57 -6.38 3.77 14.40
C MET A 57 -7.76 4.28 13.99
N TYR A 58 -8.78 3.89 14.76
CA TYR A 58 -10.12 4.46 14.69
C TYR A 58 -10.46 5.14 16.02
N ASP A 59 -10.84 6.40 15.95
CA ASP A 59 -11.33 7.22 17.05
C ASP A 59 -12.86 7.31 16.95
N ALA A 60 -13.56 6.55 17.80
CA ALA A 60 -15.01 6.46 17.77
C ALA A 60 -15.70 7.75 18.24
N SER A 61 -15.06 8.53 19.11
CA SER A 61 -15.63 9.79 19.59
C SER A 61 -15.70 10.83 18.48
N ASN A 62 -14.66 10.90 17.66
CA ASN A 62 -14.58 11.82 16.52
C ASN A 62 -14.98 11.18 15.17
N GLN A 63 -15.39 9.90 15.17
CA GLN A 63 -15.72 9.13 13.97
C GLN A 63 -14.60 9.17 12.91
N LEU A 64 -13.34 9.09 13.35
CA LEU A 64 -12.18 9.38 12.51
C LEU A 64 -11.24 8.17 12.42
N ILE A 65 -10.94 7.76 11.20
CA ILE A 65 -9.92 6.74 10.92
C ILE A 65 -8.63 7.46 10.50
N ARG A 66 -7.49 7.02 11.07
CA ARG A 66 -6.16 7.52 10.73
C ARG A 66 -5.29 6.37 10.22
N PHE A 67 -4.59 6.62 9.12
CA PHE A 67 -3.57 5.73 8.56
C PHE A 67 -2.27 6.51 8.45
N ALA A 68 -1.17 5.92 8.92
CA ALA A 68 0.17 6.44 8.73
C ALA A 68 1.11 5.31 8.32
N MET A 69 2.02 5.60 7.40
CA MET A 69 2.98 4.64 6.87
C MET A 69 4.15 5.35 6.21
N SER A 70 5.32 4.73 6.30
CA SER A 70 6.54 5.17 5.62
C SER A 70 6.69 4.41 4.31
N ASN A 71 6.93 5.13 3.22
CA ASN A 71 6.97 4.58 1.86
C ASN A 71 8.27 4.96 1.16
N LYS A 72 8.96 3.99 0.57
CA LYS A 72 10.15 4.20 -0.26
C LYS A 72 10.01 3.43 -1.57
N ILE A 73 10.17 4.12 -2.70
CA ILE A 73 10.18 3.50 -4.02
C ILE A 73 11.62 3.39 -4.55
N GLY A 74 11.94 2.29 -5.22
CA GLY A 74 13.28 2.04 -5.77
C GLY A 74 13.36 0.89 -6.75
N SER A 75 14.58 0.52 -7.13
CA SER A 75 14.84 -0.69 -7.91
C SER A 75 14.46 -1.93 -7.13
N ILE A 76 14.09 -2.99 -7.86
CA ILE A 76 13.95 -4.32 -7.29
C ILE A 76 15.33 -4.75 -6.79
N HIS A 77 15.42 -5.16 -5.53
CA HIS A 77 16.62 -5.77 -4.93
C HIS A 77 16.46 -7.28 -4.83
#